data_AF-A0A8J6PWN2-F1
#
_entry.id   AF-A0A8J6PWN2-F1
#
_cell.length_a   1.000
_cell.length_b   1.000
_cell.length_c   1.000
_cell.angle_alpha   90.00
_cell.angle_beta   90.00
_cell.angle_gamma   90.00
#
_symmetry.space_group_name_H-M   'P 1'
#
loop_
_entity.id
_entity.type
_entity.pdbx_description
1 polymer ?
#
loop_
_entity_poly.entity_id
_entity_poly.type
_entity_poly.pdbx_seq_one_letter_code
_entity_poly.pdbx_strand_id
1 'polypeptide(L)'
;MELEELFEELQMKLYKPFIFYIPSSIIPKEKNLEFQDAKYAVYFNNVVLIDSKGFDKELKAEPSYYEMMTKKASLDKNLFKLLEKKEALEVNQFEFLLEKYLEHLNFCVYVSEWLSTNLVNHITGNSEETKNTFKLQSDTFANHFRDVKSKLLITDRFENKPIDVLKFVQNKVPVVNNTLKTIIPEDQELKPEKEVKKRSKKQMPSLVDEQVEDFLLKTVFNVD
;
A
#
# COMPACT_ATOMS: atom_id res chain seq x y z
N MET A 1 -14.17 13.13 26.31
CA MET A 1 -13.53 13.02 24.99
C MET A 1 -14.62 12.57 24.06
N GLU A 2 -14.98 13.45 23.15
CA GLU A 2 -15.98 13.19 22.12
C GLU A 2 -15.49 12.09 21.16
N LEU A 3 -16.41 11.44 20.45
CA LEU A 3 -16.07 10.34 19.54
C LEU A 3 -15.15 10.81 18.40
N GLU A 4 -15.34 12.04 17.94
CA GLU A 4 -14.51 12.69 16.91
C GLU A 4 -13.09 12.93 17.41
N GLU A 5 -12.92 13.55 18.58
CA GLU A 5 -11.60 13.78 19.21
C GLU A 5 -10.84 12.46 19.42
N LEU A 6 -11.56 11.42 19.86
CA LEU A 6 -10.99 10.09 20.01
C LEU A 6 -10.50 9.54 18.68
N PHE A 7 -11.30 9.67 17.62
CA PHE A 7 -10.93 9.20 16.30
C PHE A 7 -9.71 9.94 15.74
N GLU A 8 -9.66 11.27 15.86
CA GLU A 8 -8.50 12.07 15.45
C GLU A 8 -7.22 11.63 16.17
N GLU A 9 -7.30 11.36 17.48
CA GLU A 9 -6.14 10.88 18.25
C GLU A 9 -5.64 9.51 17.74
N LEU A 10 -6.57 8.56 17.50
CA LEU A 10 -6.23 7.25 16.96
C LEU A 10 -5.60 7.36 15.57
N GLN A 11 -6.16 8.22 14.73
CA GLN A 11 -5.72 8.48 13.37
C GLN A 11 -4.32 9.11 13.34
N MET A 12 -4.04 10.11 14.18
CA MET A 12 -2.71 10.73 14.23
C MET A 12 -1.60 9.72 14.53
N LYS A 13 -1.86 8.73 15.39
CA LYS A 13 -0.90 7.65 15.70
C LYS A 13 -0.70 6.68 14.53
N LEU A 14 -1.67 6.56 13.62
CA LEU A 14 -1.48 5.85 12.35
C LEU A 14 -0.53 6.62 11.43
N TYR A 15 -0.57 7.95 11.42
CA TYR A 15 0.24 8.77 10.52
C TYR A 15 1.58 9.24 11.10
N LYS A 16 1.83 9.03 12.40
CA LYS A 16 3.06 9.47 13.07
C LYS A 16 3.70 8.38 13.95
N PRO A 17 5.03 8.20 13.90
CA PRO A 17 5.91 8.59 12.79
C PRO A 17 5.55 7.82 11.50
N PHE A 18 5.99 8.33 10.33
CA PHE A 18 5.77 7.67 9.04
C PHE A 18 6.87 8.04 8.02
N ILE A 19 7.45 7.04 7.36
CA ILE A 19 8.43 7.21 6.28
C ILE A 19 7.76 7.01 4.92
N PHE A 20 8.00 7.92 3.97
CA PHE A 20 7.39 7.87 2.64
C PHE A 20 8.25 8.54 1.56
N TYR A 21 7.83 8.36 0.32
CA TYR A 21 8.25 9.15 -0.84
C TYR A 21 7.07 9.23 -1.81
N ILE A 22 7.07 10.24 -2.68
CA ILE A 22 6.07 10.34 -3.74
C ILE A 22 6.77 10.14 -5.08
N PRO A 23 6.49 9.06 -5.84
CA PRO A 23 7.06 8.91 -7.17
C PRO A 23 6.54 10.01 -8.08
N SER A 24 7.45 10.76 -8.70
CA SER A 24 7.10 11.74 -9.75
C SER A 24 6.30 11.14 -10.91
N SER A 25 6.41 9.83 -11.15
CA SER A 25 5.68 9.11 -12.20
C SER A 25 4.15 9.11 -12.00
N ILE A 26 3.65 9.43 -10.79
CA ILE A 26 2.21 9.54 -10.54
C ILE A 26 1.64 10.91 -10.88
N ILE A 27 2.48 11.88 -11.25
CA ILE A 27 2.04 13.24 -11.60
C ILE A 27 1.63 13.25 -13.08
N PRO A 28 0.40 13.67 -13.43
CA PRO A 28 0.03 13.90 -14.82
C PRO A 28 0.96 14.90 -15.47
N LYS A 29 1.41 14.64 -16.70
CA LYS A 29 2.36 15.52 -17.40
C LYS A 29 1.86 16.95 -17.51
N GLU A 30 0.54 17.14 -17.59
CA GLU A 30 -0.12 18.44 -17.70
C GLU A 30 -0.01 19.26 -16.41
N LYS A 31 0.19 18.61 -15.26
CA LYS A 31 0.31 19.26 -13.94
C LYS A 31 1.75 19.36 -13.43
N ASN A 32 2.73 18.90 -14.20
CA ASN A 32 4.13 18.91 -13.78
C ASN A 32 4.63 20.30 -13.34
N LEU A 33 4.20 21.37 -14.00
CA LEU A 33 4.60 22.74 -13.66
C LEU A 33 4.09 23.18 -12.27
N GLU A 34 2.91 22.72 -11.84
CA GLU A 34 2.36 23.04 -10.52
C GLU A 34 3.11 22.31 -9.39
N PHE A 35 3.52 21.06 -9.65
CA PHE A 35 4.22 20.23 -8.67
C PHE A 35 5.74 20.40 -8.66
N GLN A 36 6.29 21.11 -9.65
CA GLN A 36 7.70 21.54 -9.67
C GLN A 36 7.96 22.82 -8.86
N ASP A 37 6.93 23.42 -8.25
CA ASP A 37 7.15 24.45 -7.23
C ASP A 37 8.11 23.90 -6.16
N ALA A 38 9.14 24.70 -5.83
CA ALA A 38 10.16 24.37 -4.84
C ALA A 38 9.57 23.90 -3.51
N LYS A 39 8.36 24.36 -3.17
CA LYS A 39 7.63 23.93 -1.97
C LYS A 39 7.31 22.43 -1.96
N TYR A 40 6.98 21.83 -3.10
CA TYR A 40 6.52 20.43 -3.18
C TYR A 40 7.59 19.49 -3.71
N ALA A 41 8.63 20.02 -4.37
CA ALA A 41 9.73 19.24 -4.93
C ALA A 41 10.40 18.30 -3.90
N VAL A 42 10.44 18.69 -2.62
CA VAL A 42 11.04 17.89 -1.54
C VAL A 42 10.35 16.54 -1.30
N TYR A 43 9.09 16.36 -1.71
CA TYR A 43 8.36 15.12 -1.51
C TYR A 43 8.51 14.13 -2.68
N PHE A 44 8.98 14.61 -3.85
CA PHE A 44 9.02 13.80 -5.06
C PHE A 44 10.37 13.11 -5.25
N ASN A 45 10.33 11.78 -5.42
CA ASN A 45 11.51 10.91 -5.52
C ASN A 45 12.54 11.10 -4.41
N ASN A 46 12.13 11.65 -3.27
CA ASN A 46 12.95 11.87 -2.09
C ASN A 46 12.30 11.17 -0.89
N VAL A 47 13.14 10.61 -0.02
CA VAL A 47 12.66 9.95 1.20
C VAL A 47 12.41 11.01 2.27
N VAL A 48 11.18 11.05 2.75
CA VAL A 48 10.70 11.97 3.76
C VAL A 48 10.24 11.18 4.98
N LEU A 49 10.59 11.70 6.16
CA LEU A 49 10.14 11.18 7.44
C LEU A 49 9.25 12.22 8.10
N ILE A 50 8.05 11.80 8.49
CA ILE A 50 7.22 12.49 9.50
C ILE A 50 7.62 11.95 10.86
N ASP A 51 8.14 12.81 11.73
CA ASP A 51 8.54 12.44 13.08
C ASP A 51 7.33 12.20 14.00
N SER A 52 7.60 11.77 15.24
CA SER A 52 6.56 11.55 16.25
C SER A 52 5.77 12.80 16.64
N LYS A 53 6.30 14.00 16.39
CA LYS A 53 5.62 15.29 16.63
C LYS A 53 4.78 15.72 15.43
N GLY A 54 5.08 15.19 14.25
CA GLY A 54 4.41 15.51 12.99
C GLY A 54 5.18 16.49 12.11
N PHE A 55 6.44 16.77 12.42
CA PHE A 55 7.30 17.54 11.52
C PHE A 55 7.86 16.60 10.45
N ASP A 56 7.80 17.03 9.21
CA ASP A 56 8.39 16.35 8.09
C ASP A 56 9.81 16.85 7.81
N LYS A 57 10.72 15.92 7.47
CA LYS A 57 12.05 16.25 6.97
C LYS A 57 12.47 15.28 5.87
N GLU A 58 13.16 15.80 4.87
CA GLU A 58 13.90 14.98 3.91
C GLU A 58 15.07 14.32 4.63
N LEU A 59 15.22 13.00 4.49
CA LEU A 59 16.26 12.27 5.24
C LEU A 59 17.66 12.47 4.65
N LYS A 60 17.85 12.65 3.34
CA LYS A 60 19.19 12.80 2.72
C LYS A 60 20.25 11.80 3.23
N ALA A 61 19.85 10.53 3.41
CA ALA A 61 20.65 9.44 4.00
C ALA A 61 20.89 9.49 5.53
N GLU A 62 20.21 10.36 6.27
CA GLU A 62 20.14 10.30 7.73
C GLU A 62 19.40 9.02 8.20
N PRO A 63 19.87 8.38 9.29
CA PRO A 63 19.17 7.25 9.87
C PRO A 63 17.78 7.63 10.39
N SER A 64 16.81 6.75 10.16
CA SER A 64 15.40 6.93 10.56
C SER A 64 14.81 5.71 11.27
N TYR A 65 15.56 4.60 11.33
CA TYR A 65 15.14 3.35 11.93
C TYR A 65 14.64 3.51 13.37
N TYR A 66 15.30 4.35 14.17
CA TYR A 66 14.95 4.56 15.58
C TYR A 66 13.55 5.19 15.75
N GLU A 67 13.17 6.13 14.87
CA GLU A 67 11.82 6.72 14.87
C GLU A 67 10.80 5.63 14.57
N MET A 68 11.10 4.76 13.60
CA MET A 68 10.18 3.71 13.18
C MET A 68 10.05 2.57 14.20
N MET A 69 11.08 2.30 15.00
CA MET A 69 10.97 1.39 16.16
C MET A 69 9.89 1.85 17.16
N THR A 70 9.68 3.16 17.32
CA THR A 70 8.64 3.68 18.23
C THR A 70 7.22 3.48 17.69
N LYS A 71 7.08 3.20 16.38
CA LYS A 71 5.78 3.04 15.72
C LYS A 71 4.95 1.94 16.34
N LYS A 72 5.55 0.79 16.63
CA LYS A 72 4.85 -0.33 17.26
C LYS A 72 4.21 0.09 18.58
N ALA A 73 4.95 0.78 19.45
CA ALA A 73 4.42 1.24 20.73
C ALA A 73 3.27 2.25 20.56
N SER A 74 3.32 3.10 19.52
CA SER A 74 2.23 4.03 19.17
C SER A 74 0.95 3.29 18.73
N LEU A 75 1.11 2.23 17.92
CA LEU A 75 0.00 1.40 17.46
C LEU A 75 -0.59 0.52 18.56
N ASP A 76 0.25 -0.03 19.43
CA ASP A 76 -0.20 -0.80 20.60
C ASP A 76 -1.09 0.07 21.51
N LYS A 77 -0.74 1.35 21.70
CA LYS A 77 -1.60 2.32 22.42
C LYS A 77 -2.97 2.49 21.76
N ASN A 78 -3.04 2.48 20.43
CA ASN A 78 -4.32 2.50 19.73
C ASN A 78 -5.13 1.23 20.02
N LEU A 79 -4.50 0.05 19.98
CA LEU A 79 -5.18 -1.20 20.28
C LEU A 79 -5.76 -1.22 21.70
N PHE A 80 -4.97 -0.84 22.71
CA PHE A 80 -5.46 -0.74 24.08
C PHE A 80 -6.63 0.23 24.21
N LYS A 81 -6.53 1.42 23.58
CA LYS A 81 -7.60 2.41 23.63
C LYS A 81 -8.88 1.93 22.94
N LEU A 82 -8.77 1.21 21.83
CA LEU A 82 -9.92 0.59 21.16
C LEU A 82 -10.56 -0.49 22.05
N LEU A 83 -9.77 -1.31 22.74
CA LEU A 83 -10.28 -2.31 23.69
C LEU A 83 -11.02 -1.66 24.86
N GLU A 84 -10.46 -0.60 25.45
CA GLU A 84 -11.13 0.16 26.51
C GLU A 84 -12.46 0.77 26.03
N LYS A 85 -12.48 1.30 24.80
CA LYS A 85 -13.66 1.96 24.24
C LYS A 85 -14.73 0.99 23.77
N LYS A 86 -14.37 -0.25 23.45
CA LYS A 86 -15.31 -1.33 23.18
C LYS A 86 -16.26 -1.58 24.36
N GLU A 87 -15.73 -1.53 25.58
CA GLU A 87 -16.51 -1.75 26.80
C GLU A 87 -17.27 -0.50 27.27
N ALA A 88 -16.80 0.69 26.88
CA ALA A 88 -17.32 1.97 27.38
C ALA A 88 -18.36 2.64 26.46
N LEU A 89 -18.37 2.33 25.16
CA LEU A 89 -19.27 2.94 24.18
C LEU A 89 -20.47 2.04 23.89
N GLU A 90 -21.55 2.64 23.39
CA GLU A 90 -22.63 1.85 22.81
C GLU A 90 -22.14 1.08 21.58
N VAL A 91 -22.72 -0.10 21.34
CA VAL A 91 -22.30 -1.01 20.26
C VAL A 91 -22.20 -0.29 18.91
N ASN A 92 -23.23 0.48 18.53
CA ASN A 92 -23.25 1.19 17.25
C ASN A 92 -22.17 2.27 17.16
N GLN A 93 -21.88 2.97 18.26
CA GLN A 93 -20.83 4.00 18.29
C GLN A 93 -19.44 3.37 18.16
N PHE A 94 -19.22 2.26 18.85
CA PHE A 94 -17.97 1.53 18.76
C PHE A 94 -17.76 0.92 17.37
N GLU A 95 -18.80 0.31 16.78
CA GLU A 95 -18.74 -0.25 15.43
C GLU A 95 -18.40 0.82 14.40
N PHE A 96 -19.04 2.00 14.48
CA PHE A 96 -18.72 3.14 13.61
C PHE A 96 -17.28 3.63 13.76
N LEU A 97 -16.81 3.78 15.01
CA LEU A 97 -15.42 4.17 15.30
C LEU A 97 -14.43 3.15 14.73
N LEU A 98 -14.70 1.86 14.93
CA LEU A 98 -13.84 0.78 14.49
C LEU A 98 -13.78 0.69 12.96
N GLU A 99 -14.92 0.84 12.27
CA GLU A 99 -14.99 0.90 10.81
C GLU A 99 -14.13 2.05 10.28
N LYS A 100 -14.29 3.26 10.84
CA LYS A 100 -13.47 4.42 10.46
C LYS A 100 -12.00 4.20 10.73
N TYR A 101 -11.65 3.62 11.88
CA TYR A 101 -10.27 3.31 12.19
C TYR A 101 -9.65 2.31 11.22
N LEU A 102 -10.39 1.25 10.87
CA LEU A 102 -9.97 0.24 9.90
C LEU A 102 -9.79 0.80 8.49
N GLU A 103 -10.61 1.77 8.08
CA GLU A 103 -10.44 2.49 6.81
C GLU A 103 -9.03 3.08 6.69
N HIS A 104 -8.58 3.80 7.72
CA HIS A 104 -7.25 4.41 7.76
C HIS A 104 -6.13 3.40 7.98
N LEU A 105 -6.35 2.37 8.81
CA LEU A 105 -5.34 1.34 9.03
C LEU A 105 -5.07 0.55 7.74
N ASN A 106 -6.10 0.15 7.00
CA ASN A 106 -5.95 -0.53 5.71
C ASN A 106 -5.20 0.33 4.70
N PHE A 107 -5.48 1.63 4.64
CA PHE A 107 -4.71 2.56 3.82
C PHE A 107 -3.22 2.54 4.20
N CYS A 108 -2.89 2.63 5.49
CA CYS A 108 -1.50 2.60 5.94
C CYS A 108 -0.80 1.26 5.64
N VAL A 109 -1.49 0.12 5.81
CA VAL A 109 -0.97 -1.21 5.44
C VAL A 109 -0.61 -1.22 3.95
N TYR A 110 -1.57 -0.87 3.10
CA TYR A 110 -1.36 -0.87 1.65
C TYR A 110 -0.23 0.07 1.22
N VAL A 111 -0.26 1.32 1.68
CA VAL A 111 0.72 2.33 1.27
C VAL A 111 2.11 1.98 1.77
N SER A 112 2.26 1.51 3.01
CA SER A 112 3.57 1.14 3.55
C SER A 112 4.19 -0.05 2.81
N GLU A 113 3.39 -1.06 2.46
CA GLU A 113 3.81 -2.21 1.64
C GLU A 113 4.21 -1.76 0.23
N TRP A 114 3.38 -0.94 -0.41
CA TRP A 114 3.63 -0.43 -1.75
C TRP A 114 4.93 0.38 -1.80
N LEU A 115 5.11 1.29 -0.84
CA LEU A 115 6.32 2.12 -0.75
C LEU A 115 7.56 1.26 -0.54
N SER A 116 7.50 0.27 0.34
CA SER A 116 8.61 -0.64 0.60
C SER A 116 8.99 -1.46 -0.63
N THR A 117 7.99 -2.01 -1.33
CA THR A 117 8.20 -2.88 -2.50
C THR A 117 8.74 -2.10 -3.71
N ASN A 118 8.30 -0.85 -3.88
CA ASN A 118 8.66 -0.04 -5.05
C ASN A 118 9.84 0.91 -4.81
N LEU A 119 10.45 0.89 -3.61
CA LEU A 119 11.48 1.85 -3.20
C LEU A 119 12.65 1.91 -4.20
N VAL A 120 13.16 0.75 -4.63
CA VAL A 120 14.32 0.66 -5.53
C VAL A 120 13.99 1.14 -6.95
N ASN A 121 12.72 1.12 -7.35
CA ASN A 121 12.29 1.57 -8.68
C ASN A 121 12.21 3.10 -8.78
N HIS A 122 12.08 3.80 -7.65
CA HIS A 122 11.81 5.24 -7.62
C HIS A 122 12.89 6.06 -6.92
N ILE A 123 13.64 5.46 -5.99
CA ILE A 123 14.67 6.12 -5.20
C ILE A 123 16.02 5.47 -5.49
N THR A 124 16.87 6.16 -6.26
CA THR A 124 18.23 5.72 -6.54
C THR A 124 19.15 5.97 -5.34
N GLY A 125 20.09 5.06 -5.08
CA GLY A 125 21.12 5.26 -4.04
C GLY A 125 20.61 5.18 -2.60
N ASN A 126 19.46 4.56 -2.35
CA ASN A 126 18.97 4.34 -0.99
C ASN A 126 19.91 3.44 -0.19
N SER A 127 20.11 3.77 1.09
CA SER A 127 20.94 2.98 1.99
C SER A 127 20.20 1.71 2.41
N GLU A 128 20.95 0.68 2.84
CA GLU A 128 20.34 -0.53 3.39
C GLU A 128 19.54 -0.24 4.67
N GLU A 129 19.95 0.78 5.44
CA GLU A 129 19.19 1.30 6.58
C GLU A 129 17.81 1.79 6.12
N THR A 130 17.74 2.58 5.05
CA THR A 130 16.47 3.13 4.56
C THR A 130 15.53 2.01 4.11
N LYS A 131 16.03 1.02 3.35
CA LYS A 131 15.23 -0.15 2.95
C LYS A 131 14.66 -0.89 4.17
N ASN A 132 15.50 -1.12 5.17
CA ASN A 132 15.10 -1.79 6.40
C ASN A 132 14.07 -0.98 7.18
N THR A 133 14.15 0.35 7.18
CA THR A 133 13.15 1.22 7.81
C THR A 133 11.79 1.14 7.11
N PHE A 134 11.74 1.14 5.77
CA PHE A 134 10.50 0.92 5.02
C PHE A 134 9.89 -0.46 5.29
N LYS A 135 10.73 -1.50 5.32
CA LYS A 135 10.29 -2.86 5.64
C LYS A 135 9.74 -2.96 7.06
N LEU A 136 10.44 -2.40 8.04
CA LEU A 136 10.00 -2.34 9.43
C LEU A 136 8.64 -1.64 9.55
N GLN A 137 8.44 -0.52 8.86
CA GLN A 137 7.16 0.18 8.81
C GLN A 137 6.04 -0.74 8.27
N SER A 138 6.27 -1.38 7.12
CA SER A 138 5.31 -2.29 6.49
C SER A 138 4.93 -3.45 7.43
N ASP A 139 5.93 -4.12 8.00
CA ASP A 139 5.72 -5.24 8.93
C ASP A 139 4.97 -4.78 10.19
N THR A 140 5.26 -3.58 10.69
CA THR A 140 4.61 -3.01 11.87
C THR A 140 3.12 -2.76 11.63
N PHE A 141 2.73 -2.20 10.49
CA PHE A 141 1.31 -2.00 10.15
C PHE A 141 0.59 -3.33 9.89
N ALA A 142 1.21 -4.26 9.15
CA ALA A 142 0.62 -5.57 8.88
C ALA A 142 0.37 -6.36 10.17
N ASN A 143 1.30 -6.31 11.13
CA ASN A 143 1.15 -6.93 12.44
C ASN A 143 0.03 -6.28 13.25
N HIS A 144 0.00 -4.94 13.30
CA HIS A 144 -1.06 -4.23 14.02
C HIS A 144 -2.46 -4.51 13.44
N PHE A 145 -2.59 -4.58 12.11
CA PHE A 145 -3.84 -4.97 11.47
C PHE A 145 -4.29 -6.37 11.90
N ARG A 146 -3.36 -7.34 11.97
CA ARG A 146 -3.64 -8.69 12.46
C ARG A 146 -4.09 -8.67 13.92
N ASP A 147 -3.44 -7.87 14.76
CA ASP A 147 -3.78 -7.74 16.18
C ASP A 147 -5.18 -7.16 16.35
N VAL A 148 -5.49 -6.04 15.70
CA VAL A 148 -6.83 -5.42 15.67
C VAL A 148 -7.90 -6.43 15.23
N LYS A 149 -7.66 -7.14 14.12
CA LYS A 149 -8.59 -8.14 13.62
C LYS A 149 -8.80 -9.27 14.62
N SER A 150 -7.73 -9.81 15.19
CA SER A 150 -7.80 -10.92 16.13
C SER A 150 -8.51 -10.58 17.45
N LYS A 151 -8.44 -9.32 17.90
CA LYS A 151 -8.96 -8.89 19.21
C LYS A 151 -10.34 -8.23 19.12
N LEU A 152 -10.64 -7.52 18.03
CA LEU A 152 -11.83 -6.68 17.92
C LEU A 152 -12.87 -7.22 16.93
N LEU A 153 -12.46 -8.01 15.92
CA LEU A 153 -13.33 -8.51 14.85
C LEU A 153 -13.73 -9.98 15.04
N ILE A 154 -13.78 -10.48 16.28
CA ILE A 154 -14.12 -11.88 16.62
C ILE A 154 -15.59 -12.22 16.26
N THR A 155 -16.44 -11.22 16.02
CA THR A 155 -17.84 -11.39 15.61
C THR A 155 -18.00 -11.34 14.09
N ASP A 156 -18.73 -12.31 13.52
CA ASP A 156 -19.07 -12.50 12.09
C ASP A 156 -19.71 -11.29 11.36
N ARG A 157 -19.83 -10.13 12.01
CA ARG A 157 -20.42 -8.90 11.45
C ARG A 157 -19.42 -8.05 10.67
N PHE A 158 -18.12 -8.23 10.91
CA PHE A 158 -17.07 -7.56 10.15
C PHE A 158 -16.60 -8.48 9.03
N GLU A 159 -17.47 -8.69 8.03
CA GLU A 159 -17.04 -9.31 6.79
C GLU A 159 -15.83 -8.55 6.26
N ASN A 160 -14.80 -9.28 5.80
CA ASN A 160 -13.65 -8.73 5.08
C ASN A 160 -14.16 -8.06 3.79
N LYS A 161 -14.71 -6.85 3.88
CA LYS A 161 -14.91 -6.04 2.70
C LYS A 161 -13.52 -5.56 2.30
N PRO A 162 -12.99 -5.99 1.14
CA PRO A 162 -11.76 -5.41 0.64
C PRO A 162 -12.01 -3.90 0.51
N ILE A 163 -11.28 -3.12 1.30
CA ILE A 163 -11.33 -1.67 1.14
C ILE A 163 -10.64 -1.38 -0.19
N ASP A 164 -11.42 -0.81 -1.09
CA ASP A 164 -10.92 -0.31 -2.36
C ASP A 164 -10.08 0.95 -2.05
N VAL A 165 -8.77 0.74 -1.88
CA VAL A 165 -7.81 1.81 -1.59
C VAL A 165 -7.83 2.87 -2.69
N LEU A 166 -8.13 2.49 -3.93
CA LEU A 166 -8.30 3.44 -5.01
C LEU A 166 -9.50 4.34 -4.70
N LYS A 167 -10.66 3.80 -4.33
CA LYS A 167 -11.81 4.64 -3.89
C LYS A 167 -11.47 5.54 -2.69
N PHE A 168 -10.68 5.08 -1.73
CA PHE A 168 -10.24 5.92 -0.60
C PHE A 168 -9.42 7.13 -1.08
N VAL A 169 -8.40 6.88 -1.91
CA VAL A 169 -7.56 7.93 -2.50
C VAL A 169 -8.39 8.87 -3.38
N GLN A 170 -9.29 8.32 -4.20
CA GLN A 170 -10.19 9.06 -5.08
C GLN A 170 -11.14 10.00 -4.32
N ASN A 171 -11.68 9.56 -3.17
CA ASN A 171 -12.61 10.34 -2.36
C ASN A 171 -11.92 11.41 -1.51
N LYS A 172 -10.67 11.19 -1.11
CA LYS A 172 -9.94 12.07 -0.17
C LYS A 172 -8.88 12.95 -0.83
N VAL A 173 -8.42 12.59 -2.03
CA VAL A 173 -7.43 13.34 -2.82
C VAL A 173 -7.99 13.58 -4.23
N PRO A 174 -8.78 14.66 -4.43
CA PRO A 174 -9.50 14.91 -5.68
C PRO A 174 -8.58 14.97 -6.92
N VAL A 175 -7.32 15.36 -6.70
CA VAL A 175 -6.30 15.53 -7.74
C VAL A 175 -5.89 14.20 -8.38
N VAL A 176 -6.00 13.08 -7.65
CA VAL A 176 -5.51 11.75 -8.08
C VAL A 176 -6.56 10.98 -8.91
N ASN A 177 -7.82 11.42 -8.93
CA ASN A 177 -8.92 10.81 -9.69
C ASN A 177 -8.66 10.72 -11.20
N ASN A 178 -7.96 11.69 -11.77
CA ASN A 178 -7.71 11.73 -13.20
C ASN A 178 -6.47 10.92 -13.61
N THR A 179 -5.58 10.57 -12.68
CA THR A 179 -4.33 9.87 -12.98
C THR A 179 -4.44 8.36 -12.82
N LEU A 180 -5.31 7.87 -11.92
CA LEU A 180 -5.50 6.43 -11.72
C LEU A 180 -6.30 5.76 -12.84
N LYS A 181 -7.16 6.51 -13.54
CA LYS A 181 -7.92 6.01 -14.70
C LYS A 181 -7.04 5.65 -15.90
N THR A 182 -5.84 6.21 -15.98
CA THR A 182 -4.91 6.03 -17.10
C THR A 182 -3.95 4.84 -16.92
N ILE A 183 -3.91 4.22 -15.74
CA ILE A 183 -2.95 3.16 -15.39
C ILE A 183 -3.62 1.78 -15.40
N ILE A 184 -4.94 1.72 -15.32
CA ILE A 184 -5.72 0.47 -15.36
C ILE A 184 -6.29 0.32 -16.78
N PRO A 185 -5.89 -0.69 -17.58
CA PRO A 185 -6.66 -1.07 -18.75
C PRO A 185 -8.05 -1.47 -18.28
N GLU A 186 -9.10 -0.83 -18.82
CA GLU A 186 -10.49 -1.23 -18.58
C GLU A 186 -10.63 -2.74 -18.81
N ASP A 187 -11.27 -3.39 -17.84
CA ASP A 187 -11.61 -4.81 -17.88
C ASP A 187 -12.15 -5.19 -19.26
N GLN A 188 -11.43 -6.09 -19.93
CA GLN A 188 -12.04 -6.88 -20.99
C GLN A 188 -13.17 -7.67 -20.33
N GLU A 189 -14.41 -7.32 -20.65
CA GLU A 189 -15.59 -8.10 -20.34
C GLU A 189 -15.34 -9.58 -20.63
N LEU A 190 -15.16 -10.37 -19.57
CA LEU A 190 -15.24 -11.82 -19.64
C LEU A 190 -16.68 -12.17 -20.00
N LYS A 191 -16.93 -12.33 -21.32
CA LYS A 191 -18.14 -12.93 -21.83
C LYS A 191 -18.29 -14.33 -21.21
N PRO A 192 -19.49 -14.72 -20.76
CA PRO A 192 -19.72 -16.03 -20.17
C PRO A 192 -19.45 -17.11 -21.21
N GLU A 193 -18.50 -17.98 -20.90
CA GLU A 193 -18.09 -19.12 -21.70
C GLU A 193 -19.28 -20.11 -21.78
N LYS A 194 -19.79 -20.32 -22.99
CA LYS A 194 -20.83 -21.32 -23.25
C LYS A 194 -20.26 -22.72 -23.06
N GLU A 195 -21.00 -23.56 -22.35
CA GLU A 195 -20.71 -24.97 -22.09
C GLU A 195 -20.19 -25.72 -23.33
N VAL A 196 -18.95 -26.19 -23.29
CA VAL A 196 -18.39 -27.06 -24.33
C VAL A 196 -18.70 -28.52 -23.99
N LYS A 197 -19.55 -29.12 -24.84
CA LYS A 197 -19.82 -30.56 -24.89
C LYS A 197 -18.54 -31.35 -25.17
N LYS A 198 -18.28 -32.38 -24.37
CA LYS A 198 -17.25 -33.42 -24.58
C LYS A 198 -17.33 -34.02 -26.00
N ARG A 199 -16.20 -34.12 -26.71
CA ARG A 199 -15.92 -35.20 -27.69
C ARG A 199 -14.42 -35.36 -28.08
N SER A 200 -13.91 -36.54 -27.71
CA SER A 200 -12.90 -37.42 -28.33
C SER A 200 -11.54 -36.93 -28.88
N LYS A 201 -10.49 -37.61 -28.38
CA LYS A 201 -9.08 -37.66 -28.81
C LYS A 201 -8.86 -37.80 -30.33
N LYS A 202 -7.88 -37.05 -30.88
CA LYS A 202 -7.06 -37.41 -32.07
C LYS A 202 -5.63 -36.87 -31.92
N GLN A 203 -4.69 -37.62 -32.50
CA GLN A 203 -3.23 -37.66 -32.30
C GLN A 203 -2.45 -36.39 -32.67
N MET A 204 -1.30 -36.19 -31.99
CA MET A 204 -0.19 -35.32 -32.41
C MET A 204 0.56 -35.92 -33.62
N PRO A 205 0.99 -35.10 -34.59
CA PRO A 205 2.15 -35.37 -35.42
C PRO A 205 3.41 -34.73 -34.81
N SER A 206 4.43 -35.55 -34.57
CA SER A 206 5.82 -35.12 -34.36
C SER A 206 6.43 -34.60 -35.65
N LEU A 207 7.49 -33.77 -35.51
CA LEU A 207 8.39 -33.17 -36.51
C LEU A 207 8.19 -31.64 -36.58
N VAL A 208 8.92 -30.89 -35.74
CA VAL A 208 9.88 -29.80 -36.12
C VAL A 208 10.69 -29.42 -34.86
N ASP A 209 11.51 -30.33 -34.32
CA ASP A 209 12.41 -30.00 -33.20
C ASP A 209 13.78 -29.51 -33.70
N GLU A 210 14.28 -30.06 -34.82
CA GLU A 210 15.60 -29.69 -35.37
C GLU A 210 15.70 -28.20 -35.78
N GLN A 211 14.63 -27.61 -36.34
CA GLN A 211 14.68 -26.20 -36.76
C GLN A 211 14.62 -25.22 -35.58
N VAL A 212 14.09 -25.65 -34.43
CA VAL A 212 14.03 -24.84 -33.21
C VAL A 212 15.37 -24.90 -32.48
N GLU A 213 16.02 -26.07 -32.50
CA GLU A 213 17.33 -26.27 -31.89
C GLU A 213 18.43 -25.48 -32.63
N ASP A 214 18.44 -25.51 -33.96
CA ASP A 214 19.37 -24.70 -34.77
C ASP A 214 19.15 -23.20 -34.57
N PHE A 215 17.89 -22.76 -34.40
CA PHE A 215 17.59 -21.36 -34.13
C PHE A 215 18.09 -20.92 -32.74
N LEU A 216 17.96 -21.78 -31.72
CA LEU A 216 18.43 -21.49 -30.36
C LEU A 216 19.96 -21.48 -30.27
N LEU A 217 20.62 -22.47 -30.87
CA LEU A 217 22.09 -22.56 -30.87
C LEU A 217 22.73 -21.35 -31.55
N LYS A 218 22.19 -20.93 -32.69
CA LYS A 218 22.73 -19.80 -33.44
C LYS A 218 22.41 -18.44 -32.83
N THR A 219 21.18 -18.25 -32.35
CA THR A 219 20.70 -16.93 -31.92
C THR A 219 21.03 -16.61 -30.46
N VAL A 220 21.06 -17.63 -29.60
CA VAL A 220 21.26 -17.44 -28.15
C VAL A 220 22.67 -17.80 -27.71
N PHE A 221 23.27 -18.83 -28.32
CA PHE A 221 24.58 -19.34 -27.90
C PHE A 221 25.73 -18.97 -28.84
N ASN A 222 25.42 -18.43 -30.03
CA ASN A 222 26.37 -17.95 -31.03
C ASN A 222 27.45 -19.00 -31.39
N VAL A 223 27.02 -20.25 -31.49
CA VAL A 223 27.82 -21.40 -31.92
C VAL A 223 27.36 -21.80 -33.32
N ASP A 224 28.31 -21.98 -34.24
CA ASP A 224 28.08 -22.48 -35.61
C ASP A 224 28.08 -24.02 -35.67
#